data_AF-A0A536UMC5-F1
#
_entry.id   AF-A0A536UMC5-F1
#
_cell.length_a   1.000
_cell.length_b   1.000
_cell.length_c   1.000
_cell.angle_alpha   90.00
_cell.angle_beta   90.00
_cell.angle_gamma   90.00
#
_symmetry.space_group_name_H-M   'P 1'
#
loop_
_entity.id
_entity.type
_entity.pdbx_description
1 polymer ?
#
loop_
_entity_poly.entity_id
_entity_poly.type
_entity_poly.pdbx_seq_one_letter_code
_entity_poly.pdbx_strand_id
1 'polypeptide(L)'
;MPHPSPIVVMAPDSFKGSISAADAAAAIGEGLRRVWPDVELRPCPMADGGEGTLDAVLARGGTRLHARVTGAGGNPVDAAYGTVDDGRRVIIEAAQVVGLTDNSGVSVDVERRTTRGLGELMRKQLDAGARDFMVALGGSSTNDGGAGFLAALGLALADANGRNIDPTPEGLASLASIDASSLDPRIRQSRITIMSDVNNPLTGGRGATATFGPQKGVRPERTGALDATLDRFASIAERAIGRHVRDRPGAGAAGGLGFALQL
;
A
#
# COMPACT_ATOMS: atom_id res chain seq x y z
N MET A 1 49.75 14.70 -10.68
CA MET A 1 49.17 14.05 -9.48
C MET A 1 48.08 13.12 -9.96
N PRO A 2 47.95 11.87 -9.46
CA PRO A 2 46.80 11.05 -9.81
C PRO A 2 45.54 11.80 -9.37
N HIS A 3 44.58 11.95 -10.27
CA HIS A 3 43.28 12.49 -9.89
C HIS A 3 42.69 11.55 -8.83
N PRO A 4 42.14 12.07 -7.72
CA PRO A 4 41.46 11.21 -6.76
C PRO A 4 40.38 10.43 -7.49
N SER A 5 40.29 9.12 -7.23
CA SER A 5 39.27 8.28 -7.83
C SER A 5 37.90 8.90 -7.60
N PRO A 6 37.06 9.01 -8.65
CA PRO A 6 35.75 9.61 -8.49
C PRO A 6 34.89 8.76 -7.56
N ILE A 7 34.08 9.44 -6.75
CA ILE A 7 33.00 8.81 -5.98
C ILE A 7 31.74 8.89 -6.83
N VAL A 8 31.14 7.74 -7.15
CA VAL A 8 29.92 7.67 -7.96
C VAL A 8 28.79 7.08 -7.13
N VAL A 9 27.71 7.84 -6.96
CA VAL A 9 26.46 7.37 -6.36
C VAL A 9 25.57 6.82 -7.47
N MET A 10 25.16 5.56 -7.32
CA MET A 10 24.28 4.89 -8.28
C MET A 10 22.90 4.79 -7.66
N ALA A 11 21.99 5.67 -8.09
CA ALA A 11 20.63 5.76 -7.56
C ALA A 11 19.54 5.40 -8.59
N PRO A 12 19.57 4.20 -9.19
CA PRO A 12 18.54 3.80 -10.14
C PRO A 12 17.25 3.38 -9.44
N ASP A 13 16.14 3.48 -10.17
CA ASP A 13 14.89 2.79 -9.88
C ASP A 13 14.86 1.42 -10.60
N SER A 14 13.88 0.59 -10.28
CA SER A 14 13.63 -0.70 -10.91
C SER A 14 13.21 -0.57 -12.37
N PHE A 15 13.50 -1.62 -13.14
CA PHE A 15 12.99 -1.77 -14.50
C PHE A 15 11.81 -2.73 -14.41
N LYS A 16 10.60 -2.19 -14.29
CA LYS A 16 9.38 -2.96 -13.99
C LYS A 16 9.23 -4.19 -14.91
N GLY A 17 9.09 -5.37 -14.31
CA GLY A 17 9.00 -6.64 -15.02
C GLY A 17 10.32 -7.18 -15.57
N SER A 18 11.46 -6.58 -15.20
CA SER A 18 12.80 -6.97 -15.66
C SER A 18 13.79 -7.13 -14.50
N ILE A 19 14.41 -6.06 -14.01
CA ILE A 19 15.45 -6.11 -12.96
C ILE A 19 15.12 -5.18 -11.80
N SER A 20 15.55 -5.55 -10.59
CA SER A 20 15.37 -4.73 -9.40
C SER A 20 16.26 -3.47 -9.44
N ALA A 21 15.95 -2.47 -8.61
CA ALA A 21 16.81 -1.30 -8.45
C ALA A 21 18.22 -1.68 -7.93
N ALA A 22 18.31 -2.73 -7.11
CA ALA A 22 19.59 -3.25 -6.63
C ALA A 22 20.42 -3.88 -7.75
N ASP A 23 19.79 -4.69 -8.61
CA ASP A 23 20.44 -5.31 -9.77
C ASP A 23 20.86 -4.25 -10.80
N ALA A 24 20.02 -3.24 -11.03
CA ALA A 24 20.36 -2.10 -11.87
C ALA A 24 21.59 -1.35 -11.33
N ALA A 25 21.67 -1.10 -10.02
CA ALA A 25 22.82 -0.47 -9.40
C ALA A 25 24.08 -1.34 -9.52
N ALA A 26 23.95 -2.65 -9.37
CA ALA A 26 25.05 -3.60 -9.55
C ALA A 26 25.58 -3.57 -10.99
N ALA A 27 24.69 -3.65 -11.99
CA ALA A 27 25.06 -3.63 -13.41
C ALA A 27 25.73 -2.32 -13.84
N ILE A 28 25.24 -1.17 -13.36
CA ILE A 28 25.89 0.13 -13.56
C ILE A 28 27.30 0.11 -12.96
N GLY A 29 27.44 -0.43 -11.76
CA GLY A 29 28.73 -0.53 -11.06
C GLY A 29 29.75 -1.41 -11.78
N GLU A 30 29.32 -2.55 -12.31
CA GLU A 30 30.15 -3.39 -13.18
C GLU A 30 30.61 -2.63 -14.43
N GLY A 31 29.73 -1.84 -15.03
CA GLY A 31 30.06 -0.96 -16.15
C GLY A 31 31.15 0.06 -15.83
N LEU A 32 30.99 0.76 -14.71
CA LEU A 32 31.93 1.81 -14.27
C LEU A 32 33.32 1.23 -13.98
N ARG A 33 33.40 0.07 -13.33
CA ARG A 33 34.70 -0.57 -13.00
C ARG A 33 35.50 -1.00 -14.23
N ARG A 34 34.86 -1.24 -15.38
CA ARG A 34 35.59 -1.54 -16.63
C ARG A 34 36.39 -0.34 -17.17
N VAL A 35 35.97 0.88 -16.85
CA VAL A 35 36.60 2.12 -17.34
C VAL A 35 37.43 2.81 -16.25
N TRP A 36 36.93 2.79 -15.01
CA TRP A 36 37.61 3.32 -13.82
C TRP A 36 37.75 2.21 -12.77
N PRO A 37 38.84 1.41 -12.80
CA PRO A 37 39.02 0.29 -11.88
C PRO A 37 39.00 0.69 -10.40
N ASP A 38 39.51 1.88 -10.08
CA ASP A 38 39.64 2.39 -8.72
C ASP A 38 38.46 3.27 -8.26
N VAL A 39 37.36 3.30 -9.02
CA VAL A 39 36.17 4.11 -8.68
C VAL A 39 35.55 3.69 -7.35
N GLU A 40 35.23 4.67 -6.49
CA GLU A 40 34.45 4.41 -5.28
C GLU A 40 32.96 4.41 -5.64
N LEU A 41 32.31 3.25 -5.55
CA LEU A 41 30.89 3.11 -5.86
C LEU A 41 30.04 3.10 -4.59
N ARG A 42 29.00 3.92 -4.58
CA ARG A 42 28.00 3.96 -3.51
C ARG A 42 26.62 3.61 -4.10
N PRO A 43 26.19 2.33 -4.02
CA PRO A 43 24.85 1.96 -4.46
C PRO A 43 23.80 2.60 -3.54
N CYS A 44 22.76 3.17 -4.14
CA CYS A 44 21.63 3.78 -3.46
C CYS A 44 20.34 3.42 -4.21
N PRO A 45 19.92 2.15 -4.25
CA PRO A 45 18.70 1.74 -4.94
C PRO A 45 17.51 2.58 -4.49
N MET A 46 16.73 3.07 -5.46
CA MET A 46 15.59 3.95 -5.22
C MET A 46 14.28 3.20 -5.50
N ALA A 47 13.19 3.76 -4.97
CA ALA A 47 11.82 3.37 -5.31
C ALA A 47 10.91 4.60 -5.14
N ASP A 48 9.77 4.58 -5.82
CA ASP A 48 8.79 5.68 -5.88
C ASP A 48 7.61 5.51 -4.90
N GLY A 49 7.62 4.47 -4.06
CA GLY A 49 6.50 4.09 -3.20
C GLY A 49 5.71 2.90 -3.74
N GLY A 50 6.11 2.34 -4.89
CA GLY A 50 5.61 1.09 -5.43
C GLY A 50 6.34 -0.18 -5.00
N GLU A 51 6.23 -1.20 -5.83
CA GLU A 51 6.87 -2.51 -5.64
C GLU A 51 8.39 -2.36 -5.53
N GLY A 52 9.01 -3.01 -4.53
CA GLY A 52 10.45 -2.91 -4.29
C GLY A 52 10.87 -1.75 -3.40
N THR A 53 9.91 -0.93 -2.90
CA THR A 53 10.20 0.11 -1.91
C THR A 53 10.76 -0.46 -0.61
N LEU A 54 10.28 -1.62 -0.17
CA LEU A 54 10.81 -2.32 1.00
C LEU A 54 12.31 -2.62 0.82
N ASP A 55 12.70 -3.12 -0.35
CA ASP A 55 14.09 -3.46 -0.64
C ASP A 55 14.98 -2.22 -0.73
N ALA A 56 14.51 -1.16 -1.41
CA ALA A 56 15.22 0.11 -1.51
C ALA A 56 15.49 0.72 -0.12
N VAL A 57 14.49 0.67 0.78
CA VAL A 57 14.63 1.20 2.14
C VAL A 57 15.58 0.33 2.98
N LEU A 58 15.43 -1.00 2.94
CA LEU A 58 16.26 -1.91 3.73
C LEU A 58 17.71 -1.98 3.25
N ALA A 59 18.00 -1.65 1.98
CA ALA A 59 19.36 -1.57 1.45
C ALA A 59 20.24 -0.56 2.20
N ARG A 60 19.65 0.41 2.90
CA ARG A 60 20.35 1.42 3.71
C ARG A 60 20.53 1.03 5.18
N GLY A 61 20.04 -0.15 5.57
CA GLY A 61 20.03 -0.64 6.95
C GLY A 61 18.62 -0.87 7.45
N GLY A 62 18.42 -1.98 8.14
CA GLY A 62 17.12 -2.41 8.65
C GLY A 62 17.02 -3.93 8.75
N THR A 63 15.87 -4.42 9.19
CA THR A 63 15.60 -5.85 9.29
C THR A 63 14.35 -6.20 8.48
N ARG A 64 14.50 -7.16 7.56
CA ARG A 64 13.36 -7.80 6.87
C ARG A 64 12.73 -8.84 7.78
N LEU A 65 11.42 -8.77 7.93
CA LEU A 65 10.61 -9.65 8.76
C LEU A 65 9.42 -10.16 7.94
N HIS A 66 8.75 -11.20 8.43
CA HIS A 66 7.59 -11.79 7.79
C HIS A 66 6.44 -11.93 8.79
N ALA A 67 5.21 -11.82 8.29
CA ALA A 67 4.02 -12.07 9.06
C ALA A 67 2.94 -12.71 8.20
N ARG A 68 2.36 -13.80 8.72
CA ARG A 68 1.20 -14.44 8.11
C ARG A 68 -0.07 -13.60 8.34
N VAL A 69 -0.68 -13.15 7.26
CA VAL A 69 -1.87 -12.27 7.22
C VAL A 69 -2.80 -12.66 6.06
N THR A 70 -4.01 -12.09 6.00
CA THR A 70 -4.95 -12.32 4.89
C THR A 70 -4.52 -11.60 3.60
N GLY A 71 -4.29 -12.34 2.52
CA GLY A 71 -4.02 -11.78 1.21
C GLY A 71 -5.26 -11.22 0.51
N ALA A 72 -5.07 -10.58 -0.65
CA ALA A 72 -6.14 -9.91 -1.39
C ALA A 72 -7.37 -10.80 -1.65
N GLY A 73 -7.16 -12.06 -2.02
CA GLY A 73 -8.22 -13.03 -2.30
C GLY A 73 -8.79 -13.74 -1.07
N GLY A 74 -8.40 -13.36 0.14
CA GLY A 74 -8.85 -13.97 1.41
C GLY A 74 -7.96 -15.12 1.91
N ASN A 75 -7.18 -15.75 1.04
CA ASN A 75 -6.22 -16.79 1.44
C ASN A 75 -5.06 -16.19 2.26
N PRO A 76 -4.50 -16.91 3.24
CA PRO A 76 -3.34 -16.43 3.99
C PRO A 76 -2.09 -16.31 3.10
N VAL A 77 -1.36 -15.21 3.26
CA VAL A 77 -0.05 -14.94 2.65
C VAL A 77 0.99 -14.72 3.75
N ASP A 78 2.24 -15.07 3.47
CA ASP A 78 3.37 -14.70 4.34
C ASP A 78 3.99 -13.41 3.80
N ALA A 79 3.57 -12.28 4.36
CA ALA A 79 3.91 -10.97 3.84
C ALA A 79 5.22 -10.46 4.43
N ALA A 80 6.14 -10.03 3.56
CA ALA A 80 7.35 -9.35 3.98
C ALA A 80 7.05 -7.92 4.42
N TYR A 81 7.73 -7.48 5.48
CA TYR A 81 7.75 -6.10 5.95
C TYR A 81 9.14 -5.78 6.52
N GLY A 82 9.37 -4.51 6.82
CA GLY A 82 10.68 -4.03 7.27
C GLY A 82 10.60 -3.28 8.57
N THR A 83 11.73 -3.24 9.29
CA THR A 83 11.96 -2.25 10.32
C THR A 83 13.27 -1.52 10.07
N VAL A 84 13.29 -0.21 10.32
CA VAL A 84 14.46 0.66 10.21
C VAL A 84 14.58 1.52 11.48
N ASP A 85 15.64 2.32 11.56
CA ASP A 85 15.93 3.19 12.71
C ASP A 85 15.93 2.40 14.04
N ASP A 86 16.69 1.31 14.08
CA ASP A 86 16.79 0.37 15.22
C ASP A 86 15.43 -0.19 15.69
N GLY A 87 14.53 -0.47 14.74
CA GLY A 87 13.22 -1.03 15.03
C GLY A 87 12.13 0.01 15.33
N ARG A 88 12.46 1.30 15.36
CA ARG A 88 11.51 2.36 15.72
C ARG A 88 10.47 2.63 14.64
N ARG A 89 10.80 2.34 13.38
CA ARG A 89 9.94 2.61 12.23
C ARG A 89 9.69 1.34 11.44
N VAL A 90 8.41 1.08 11.18
CA VAL A 90 7.93 -0.07 10.41
C VAL A 90 7.69 0.36 8.96
N ILE A 91 8.16 -0.44 8.02
CA ILE A 91 7.93 -0.27 6.59
C ILE A 91 6.98 -1.36 6.11
N ILE A 92 5.83 -0.95 5.58
CA ILE A 92 4.83 -1.84 4.98
C ILE A 92 4.73 -1.50 3.50
N GLU A 93 4.87 -2.50 2.64
CA GLU A 93 4.64 -2.35 1.21
C GLU A 93 3.35 -3.09 0.85
N ALA A 94 2.34 -2.37 0.34
CA ALA A 94 1.02 -2.92 0.05
C ALA A 94 1.09 -4.13 -0.89
N ALA A 95 2.00 -4.09 -1.87
CA ALA A 95 2.20 -5.17 -2.82
C ALA A 95 2.61 -6.51 -2.17
N GLN A 96 3.23 -6.50 -0.99
CA GLN A 96 3.61 -7.71 -0.26
C GLN A 96 2.40 -8.44 0.35
N VAL A 97 1.25 -7.78 0.47
CA VAL A 97 0.01 -8.35 1.03
C VAL A 97 -1.08 -8.48 -0.03
N VAL A 98 -1.23 -7.45 -0.86
CA VAL A 98 -2.31 -7.32 -1.83
C VAL A 98 -1.78 -6.99 -3.22
N GLY A 99 -0.63 -7.56 -3.60
CA GLY A 99 0.04 -7.31 -4.86
C GLY A 99 -0.77 -7.71 -6.10
N LEU A 100 -0.54 -6.99 -7.19
CA LEU A 100 -1.06 -7.30 -8.53
C LEU A 100 -0.33 -8.49 -9.16
N THR A 101 0.86 -8.81 -8.68
CA THR A 101 1.69 -9.94 -9.11
C THR A 101 1.37 -11.25 -8.37
N ASP A 102 0.52 -11.21 -7.33
CA ASP A 102 0.05 -12.41 -6.63
C ASP A 102 -1.08 -13.09 -7.42
N ASN A 103 -0.71 -14.10 -8.21
CA ASN A 103 -1.63 -14.91 -9.01
C ASN A 103 -2.78 -15.51 -8.20
N SER A 104 -2.53 -15.88 -6.94
CA SER A 104 -3.57 -16.46 -6.08
C SER A 104 -4.60 -15.42 -5.67
N GLY A 105 -4.15 -14.21 -5.29
CA GLY A 105 -5.00 -13.08 -4.97
C GLY A 105 -5.79 -12.56 -6.18
N VAL A 106 -5.16 -12.42 -7.35
CA VAL A 106 -5.82 -11.88 -8.54
C VAL A 106 -6.77 -12.88 -9.22
N SER A 107 -6.71 -14.18 -8.88
CA SER A 107 -7.68 -15.17 -9.34
C SER A 107 -9.11 -14.94 -8.81
N VAL A 108 -9.25 -14.15 -7.75
CA VAL A 108 -10.54 -13.69 -7.21
C VAL A 108 -10.94 -12.39 -7.90
N ASP A 109 -12.23 -12.24 -8.23
CA ASP A 109 -12.76 -10.98 -8.81
C ASP A 109 -12.46 -9.78 -7.91
N VAL A 110 -12.13 -8.64 -8.51
CA VAL A 110 -11.76 -7.41 -7.79
C VAL A 110 -12.83 -6.98 -6.80
N GLU A 111 -14.11 -7.24 -7.08
CA GLU A 111 -15.24 -6.96 -6.19
C GLU A 111 -15.23 -7.74 -4.87
N ARG A 112 -14.47 -8.84 -4.79
CA ARG A 112 -14.33 -9.67 -3.59
C ARG A 112 -12.96 -9.56 -2.92
N ARG A 113 -12.04 -8.77 -3.49
CA ARG A 113 -10.71 -8.59 -2.91
C ARG A 113 -10.75 -7.63 -1.71
N THR A 114 -9.82 -7.82 -0.77
CA THR A 114 -9.78 -7.07 0.49
C THR A 114 -8.38 -6.59 0.86
N THR A 115 -8.29 -5.45 1.54
CA THR A 115 -7.06 -4.92 2.17
C THR A 115 -6.86 -5.41 3.61
N ARG A 116 -7.68 -6.36 4.09
CA ARG A 116 -7.68 -6.84 5.48
C ARG A 116 -6.29 -7.16 6.04
N GLY A 117 -5.46 -7.90 5.30
CA GLY A 117 -4.14 -8.30 5.80
C GLY A 117 -3.21 -7.13 6.10
N LEU A 118 -3.39 -5.98 5.45
CA LEU A 118 -2.60 -4.78 5.75
C LEU A 118 -2.96 -4.22 7.14
N GLY A 119 -4.25 -4.24 7.49
CA GLY A 119 -4.70 -3.82 8.80
C GLY A 119 -4.32 -4.83 9.89
N GLU A 120 -4.34 -6.14 9.56
CA GLU A 120 -3.83 -7.18 10.45
C GLU A 120 -2.33 -7.04 10.71
N LEU A 121 -1.55 -6.75 9.66
CA LEU A 121 -0.11 -6.48 9.77
C LEU A 121 0.13 -5.26 10.65
N MET A 122 -0.55 -4.14 10.37
CA MET A 122 -0.42 -2.93 11.19
C MET A 122 -0.81 -3.20 12.64
N ARG A 123 -1.90 -3.93 12.90
CA ARG A 123 -2.32 -4.31 14.26
C ARG A 123 -1.26 -5.10 15.00
N LYS A 124 -0.67 -6.12 14.36
CA LYS A 124 0.45 -6.91 14.93
C LYS A 124 1.63 -6.01 15.32
N GLN A 125 1.92 -4.98 14.53
CA GLN A 125 3.00 -4.03 14.83
C GLN A 125 2.61 -3.02 15.91
N LEU A 126 1.35 -2.58 15.96
CA LEU A 126 0.82 -1.78 17.07
C LEU A 126 0.89 -2.55 18.40
N ASP A 127 0.64 -3.87 18.36
CA ASP A 127 0.78 -4.81 19.49
C ASP A 127 2.25 -4.94 19.92
N ALA A 128 3.18 -4.94 18.97
CA ALA A 128 4.63 -4.88 19.23
C ALA A 128 5.13 -3.49 19.68
N GLY A 129 4.24 -2.51 19.83
CA GLY A 129 4.57 -1.17 20.32
C GLY A 129 4.97 -0.15 19.25
N ALA A 130 4.92 -0.51 17.96
CA ALA A 130 5.25 0.41 16.88
C ALA A 130 4.26 1.59 16.82
N ARG A 131 4.78 2.80 16.56
CA ARG A 131 3.99 4.03 16.39
C ARG A 131 4.47 4.89 15.22
N ASP A 132 5.45 4.44 14.45
CA ASP A 132 5.93 5.12 13.24
C ASP A 132 5.91 4.14 12.07
N PHE A 133 5.10 4.45 11.07
CA PHE A 133 4.86 3.61 9.91
C PHE A 133 5.19 4.36 8.63
N MET A 134 5.86 3.72 7.69
CA MET A 134 5.89 4.12 6.28
C MET A 134 5.14 3.06 5.47
N VAL A 135 4.14 3.49 4.70
CA VAL A 135 3.28 2.59 3.92
C VAL A 135 3.42 2.93 2.44
N ALA A 136 4.02 2.02 1.67
CA ALA A 136 4.10 2.06 0.21
C ALA A 136 2.82 1.52 -0.40
N LEU A 137 2.22 2.27 -1.33
CA LEU A 137 0.89 1.97 -1.89
C LEU A 137 0.92 1.40 -3.31
N GLY A 138 2.02 1.51 -4.05
CA GLY A 138 2.01 1.02 -5.44
C GLY A 138 1.87 -0.50 -5.55
N GLY A 139 1.43 -0.96 -6.72
CA GLY A 139 1.33 -2.40 -7.03
C GLY A 139 0.13 -3.14 -6.43
N SER A 140 -0.86 -2.46 -5.84
CA SER A 140 -2.06 -3.10 -5.26
C SER A 140 -2.98 -3.75 -6.31
N SER A 141 -3.70 -4.81 -5.93
CA SER A 141 -4.75 -5.49 -6.70
C SER A 141 -6.19 -5.22 -6.22
N THR A 142 -6.36 -4.46 -5.14
CA THR A 142 -7.65 -4.21 -4.45
C THR A 142 -8.33 -2.91 -4.90
N ASN A 143 -9.64 -2.79 -4.66
CA ASN A 143 -10.43 -1.59 -4.93
C ASN A 143 -11.53 -1.36 -3.86
N ASP A 144 -11.24 -1.72 -2.62
CA ASP A 144 -12.18 -1.76 -1.48
C ASP A 144 -12.22 -0.45 -0.68
N GLY A 145 -11.56 0.62 -1.14
CA GLY A 145 -11.51 1.88 -0.40
C GLY A 145 -10.65 1.82 0.87
N GLY A 146 -9.91 0.74 1.10
CA GLY A 146 -9.27 0.46 2.39
C GLY A 146 -10.25 0.03 3.49
N ALA A 147 -11.49 -0.36 3.13
CA ALA A 147 -12.47 -0.86 4.10
C ALA A 147 -11.96 -2.09 4.86
N GLY A 148 -11.31 -3.03 4.17
CA GLY A 148 -10.72 -4.21 4.80
C GLY A 148 -9.64 -3.85 5.83
N PHE A 149 -8.77 -2.91 5.48
CA PHE A 149 -7.73 -2.36 6.35
C PHE A 149 -8.34 -1.75 7.62
N LEU A 150 -9.33 -0.86 7.49
CA LEU A 150 -9.98 -0.23 8.64
C LEU A 150 -10.76 -1.23 9.49
N ALA A 151 -11.42 -2.21 8.87
CA ALA A 151 -12.16 -3.25 9.58
C ALA A 151 -11.25 -4.14 10.44
N ALA A 152 -10.06 -4.48 9.94
CA ALA A 152 -9.06 -5.22 10.73
C ALA A 152 -8.57 -4.43 11.97
N LEU A 153 -8.68 -3.10 11.90
CA LEU A 153 -8.34 -2.17 12.96
C LEU A 153 -9.53 -1.79 13.85
N GLY A 154 -10.69 -2.39 13.66
CA GLY A 154 -11.85 -2.24 14.55
C GLY A 154 -12.99 -1.37 14.01
N LEU A 155 -12.94 -0.93 12.75
CA LEU A 155 -14.11 -0.30 12.10
C LEU A 155 -15.20 -1.35 11.83
N ALA A 156 -16.41 -1.12 12.33
CA ALA A 156 -17.56 -1.98 12.05
C ALA A 156 -18.40 -1.40 10.91
N LEU A 157 -18.85 -2.27 10.00
CA LEU A 157 -19.67 -1.91 8.84
C LEU A 157 -20.94 -2.75 8.84
N ALA A 158 -22.10 -2.11 8.64
CA ALA A 158 -23.38 -2.80 8.64
C ALA A 158 -24.34 -2.33 7.53
N ASP A 159 -25.22 -3.23 7.13
CA ASP A 159 -26.33 -2.99 6.20
C ASP A 159 -27.50 -2.23 6.87
N ALA A 160 -28.56 -1.97 6.12
CA ALA A 160 -29.75 -1.27 6.61
C ALA A 160 -30.53 -2.03 7.69
N ASN A 161 -30.27 -3.33 7.85
CA ASN A 161 -30.88 -4.18 8.88
C ASN A 161 -29.98 -4.32 10.13
N GLY A 162 -28.85 -3.61 10.17
CA GLY A 162 -27.87 -3.71 11.25
C GLY A 162 -27.04 -5.00 11.21
N ARG A 163 -27.01 -5.73 10.08
CA ARG A 163 -26.16 -6.91 9.91
C ARG A 163 -24.79 -6.51 9.44
N ASN A 164 -23.76 -7.14 10.01
CA ASN A 164 -22.37 -6.95 9.57
C ASN A 164 -22.23 -7.30 8.09
N ILE A 165 -21.49 -6.47 7.36
CA ILE A 165 -21.15 -6.73 5.96
C ILE A 165 -19.66 -7.02 5.82
N ASP A 166 -19.32 -7.77 4.77
CA ASP A 166 -17.93 -7.97 4.41
C ASP A 166 -17.32 -6.66 3.90
N PRO A 167 -16.11 -6.29 4.34
CA PRO A 167 -15.44 -5.05 3.93
C PRO A 167 -14.76 -5.22 2.55
N THR A 168 -15.54 -5.61 1.55
CA THR A 168 -15.14 -5.79 0.15
C THR A 168 -15.99 -4.86 -0.73
N PRO A 169 -15.60 -4.56 -1.98
CA PRO A 169 -16.43 -3.72 -2.85
C PRO A 169 -17.85 -4.27 -3.03
N GLU A 170 -18.01 -5.60 -3.11
CA GLU A 170 -19.31 -6.26 -3.18
C GLU A 170 -20.12 -6.06 -1.89
N GLY A 171 -19.52 -6.26 -0.71
CA GLY A 171 -20.21 -6.03 0.56
C GLY A 171 -20.55 -4.56 0.79
N LEU A 172 -19.65 -3.65 0.41
CA LEU A 172 -19.88 -2.20 0.49
C LEU A 172 -21.07 -1.75 -0.37
N ALA A 173 -21.53 -2.55 -1.33
CA ALA A 173 -22.73 -2.26 -2.12
C ALA A 173 -24.03 -2.21 -1.28
N SER A 174 -24.06 -2.83 -0.09
CA SER A 174 -25.19 -2.76 0.86
C SER A 174 -24.92 -1.90 2.10
N LEU A 175 -23.76 -1.24 2.18
CA LEU A 175 -23.38 -0.43 3.34
C LEU A 175 -24.42 0.66 3.65
N ALA A 176 -24.87 0.69 4.91
CA ALA A 176 -25.77 1.72 5.43
C ALA A 176 -25.19 2.49 6.62
N SER A 177 -24.36 1.85 7.45
CA SER A 177 -23.80 2.47 8.65
C SER A 177 -22.37 2.00 8.96
N ILE A 178 -21.60 2.87 9.61
CA ILE A 178 -20.25 2.61 10.10
C ILE A 178 -20.20 3.00 11.58
N ASP A 179 -19.62 2.14 12.39
CA ASP A 179 -19.24 2.45 13.77
C ASP A 179 -17.71 2.43 13.92
N ALA A 180 -17.16 3.55 14.37
CA ALA A 180 -15.73 3.75 14.60
C ALA A 180 -15.36 3.74 16.10
N SER A 181 -16.31 3.44 16.99
CA SER A 181 -16.10 3.42 18.44
C SER A 181 -15.02 2.42 18.89
N SER A 182 -14.89 1.32 18.15
CA SER A 182 -13.93 0.23 18.40
C SER A 182 -12.65 0.33 17.58
N LEU A 183 -12.47 1.43 16.82
CA LEU A 183 -11.26 1.66 16.05
C LEU A 183 -10.05 1.77 16.99
N ASP A 184 -8.97 1.06 16.67
CA ASP A 184 -7.79 0.99 17.52
C ASP A 184 -7.23 2.39 17.85
N PRO A 185 -7.29 2.81 19.13
CA PRO A 185 -6.91 4.16 19.51
C PRO A 185 -5.42 4.45 19.29
N ARG A 186 -4.57 3.41 19.17
CA ARG A 186 -3.13 3.52 18.93
C ARG A 186 -2.83 4.09 17.53
N ILE A 187 -3.76 4.01 16.59
CA ILE A 187 -3.61 4.61 15.26
C ILE A 187 -3.50 6.14 15.37
N ARG A 188 -4.34 6.76 16.20
CA ARG A 188 -4.29 8.22 16.44
C ARG A 188 -3.00 8.67 17.12
N GLN A 189 -2.32 7.76 17.80
CA GLN A 189 -1.03 7.99 18.45
C GLN A 189 0.16 7.73 17.50
N SER A 190 -0.11 7.23 16.30
CA SER A 190 0.91 6.82 15.35
C SER A 190 1.16 7.91 14.31
N ARG A 191 2.41 8.02 13.87
CA ARG A 191 2.78 8.72 12.65
C ARG A 191 2.73 7.72 11.51
N ILE A 192 1.98 8.07 10.46
CA ILE A 192 1.86 7.27 9.25
C ILE A 192 2.31 8.13 8.07
N THR A 193 3.43 7.75 7.47
CA THR A 193 3.95 8.34 6.24
C THR A 193 3.46 7.49 5.06
N ILE A 194 2.69 8.10 4.16
CA ILE A 194 2.18 7.43 2.96
C ILE A 194 3.16 7.69 1.81
N MET A 195 3.66 6.63 1.18
CA MET A 195 4.49 6.70 -0.01
C MET A 195 3.63 6.36 -1.23
N SER A 196 3.31 7.39 -2.00
CA SER A 196 2.45 7.34 -3.17
C SER A 196 2.98 8.28 -4.23
N ASP A 197 3.05 7.81 -5.46
CA ASP A 197 3.49 8.52 -6.67
C ASP A 197 2.33 9.21 -7.41
N VAL A 198 1.08 8.94 -7.00
CA VAL A 198 -0.13 9.46 -7.65
C VAL A 198 -0.88 10.48 -6.79
N ASN A 199 -1.59 11.40 -7.44
CA ASN A 199 -2.39 12.45 -6.80
C ASN A 199 -3.91 12.28 -6.98
N ASN A 200 -4.35 11.16 -7.53
CA ASN A 200 -5.76 10.87 -7.81
C ASN A 200 -6.62 10.97 -6.52
N PRO A 201 -7.81 11.61 -6.59
CA PRO A 201 -8.80 11.56 -5.50
C PRO A 201 -9.39 10.15 -5.41
N LEU A 202 -10.21 9.89 -4.40
CA LEU A 202 -10.84 8.59 -4.21
C LEU A 202 -11.79 8.22 -5.37
N THR A 203 -12.65 9.14 -5.79
CA THR A 203 -13.75 8.87 -6.74
C THR A 203 -13.80 9.85 -7.92
N GLY A 204 -14.70 9.59 -8.88
CA GLY A 204 -14.92 10.41 -10.07
C GLY A 204 -14.05 10.02 -11.26
N GLY A 205 -14.06 10.85 -12.31
CA GLY A 205 -13.39 10.54 -13.58
C GLY A 205 -11.86 10.40 -13.51
N ARG A 206 -11.24 10.91 -12.44
CA ARG A 206 -9.82 10.69 -12.09
C ARG A 206 -9.64 9.87 -10.81
N GLY A 207 -10.71 9.24 -10.32
CA GLY A 207 -10.72 8.47 -9.08
C GLY A 207 -9.96 7.15 -9.16
N ALA A 208 -9.93 6.44 -8.04
CA ALA A 208 -9.26 5.15 -7.91
C ALA A 208 -9.76 4.12 -8.94
N THR A 209 -11.09 3.94 -9.00
CA THR A 209 -11.73 2.94 -9.86
C THR A 209 -11.55 3.29 -11.34
N ALA A 210 -11.81 4.55 -11.73
CA ALA A 210 -11.70 4.98 -13.11
C ALA A 210 -10.27 4.88 -13.67
N THR A 211 -9.27 5.23 -12.84
CA THR A 211 -7.87 5.30 -13.29
C THR A 211 -7.16 3.95 -13.19
N PHE A 212 -7.33 3.24 -12.07
CA PHE A 212 -6.54 2.04 -11.76
C PHE A 212 -7.37 0.76 -11.74
N GLY A 213 -8.70 0.85 -11.83
CA GLY A 213 -9.58 -0.32 -11.88
C GLY A 213 -9.29 -1.25 -13.06
N PRO A 214 -9.12 -0.76 -14.30
CA PRO A 214 -8.93 -1.64 -15.46
C PRO A 214 -7.76 -2.61 -15.33
N GLN A 215 -6.59 -2.14 -14.88
CA GLN A 215 -5.42 -3.00 -14.65
C GLN A 215 -5.61 -4.02 -13.51
N LYS A 216 -6.59 -3.80 -12.63
CA LYS A 216 -6.94 -4.72 -11.53
C LYS A 216 -8.02 -5.73 -11.93
N GLY A 217 -8.59 -5.62 -13.12
CA GLY A 217 -9.68 -6.47 -13.60
C GLY A 217 -11.09 -5.89 -13.40
N VAL A 218 -11.21 -4.58 -13.11
CA VAL A 218 -12.53 -3.92 -13.15
C VAL A 218 -13.02 -3.86 -14.60
N ARG A 219 -14.17 -4.49 -14.85
CA ARG A 219 -14.83 -4.44 -16.15
C ARG A 219 -15.36 -3.01 -16.43
N PRO A 220 -15.27 -2.50 -17.66
CA PRO A 220 -15.72 -1.14 -18.00
C PRO A 220 -17.14 -0.84 -17.52
N GLU A 221 -18.06 -1.79 -17.65
CA GLU A 221 -19.48 -1.64 -17.29
C GLU A 221 -19.71 -1.56 -15.77
N ARG A 222 -18.73 -2.02 -14.97
CA ARG A 222 -18.78 -2.01 -13.50
C ARG A 222 -18.12 -0.78 -12.88
N THR A 223 -17.32 -0.03 -13.66
CA THR A 223 -16.56 1.13 -13.20
C THR A 223 -17.43 2.14 -12.45
N GLY A 224 -18.55 2.57 -13.06
CA GLY A 224 -19.43 3.57 -12.45
C GLY A 224 -20.10 3.08 -11.15
N ALA A 225 -20.50 1.81 -11.10
CA ALA A 225 -21.13 1.22 -9.91
C ALA A 225 -20.13 1.09 -8.73
N LEU A 226 -18.89 0.70 -9.02
CA LEU A 226 -17.83 0.60 -8.02
C LEU A 226 -17.38 1.98 -7.53
N ASP A 227 -17.27 2.97 -8.43
CA ASP A 227 -16.96 4.35 -8.06
C ASP A 227 -18.04 4.95 -7.13
N ALA A 228 -19.32 4.76 -7.47
CA ALA A 228 -20.44 5.17 -6.61
C ALA A 228 -20.44 4.44 -5.25
N THR A 229 -20.03 3.18 -5.24
CA THR A 229 -19.89 2.40 -3.99
C THR A 229 -18.80 2.99 -3.09
N LEU A 230 -17.64 3.34 -3.66
CA LEU A 230 -16.57 4.02 -2.92
C LEU A 230 -17.00 5.41 -2.43
N ASP A 231 -17.76 6.17 -3.23
CA ASP A 231 -18.24 7.50 -2.82
C ASP A 231 -19.20 7.43 -1.64
N ARG A 232 -20.13 6.45 -1.66
CA ARG A 232 -21.02 6.20 -0.53
C ARG A 232 -20.23 5.75 0.70
N PHE A 233 -19.27 4.82 0.54
CA PHE A 233 -18.40 4.39 1.62
C PHE A 233 -17.68 5.57 2.27
N ALA A 234 -17.03 6.41 1.47
CA ALA A 234 -16.36 7.62 1.96
C ALA A 234 -17.32 8.56 2.69
N SER A 235 -18.52 8.78 2.14
CA SER A 235 -19.54 9.62 2.77
C SER A 235 -19.98 9.14 4.15
N ILE A 236 -20.06 7.83 4.35
CA ILE A 236 -20.44 7.28 5.65
C ILE A 236 -19.23 7.29 6.59
N ALA A 237 -18.04 6.93 6.10
CA ALA A 237 -16.82 6.82 6.91
C ALA A 237 -16.34 8.20 7.41
N GLU A 238 -16.31 9.21 6.53
CA GLU A 238 -15.93 10.59 6.89
C GLU A 238 -16.87 11.19 7.94
N ARG A 239 -18.17 10.90 7.85
CA ARG A 239 -19.15 11.34 8.87
C ARG A 239 -18.95 10.65 10.21
N ALA A 240 -18.69 9.34 10.20
CA ALA A 240 -18.47 8.56 11.42
C ALA A 240 -17.18 8.97 12.14
N ILE A 241 -16.13 9.33 11.39
CA ILE A 241 -14.81 9.70 11.94
C ILE A 241 -14.68 11.21 12.18
N GLY A 242 -15.46 12.03 11.48
CA GLY A 242 -15.43 13.49 11.59
C GLY A 242 -14.29 14.14 10.79
N ARG A 243 -13.86 13.53 9.67
CA ARG A 243 -12.75 14.02 8.85
C ARG A 243 -13.05 13.83 7.36
N HIS A 244 -12.82 14.87 6.56
CA HIS A 244 -13.03 14.85 5.11
C HIS A 244 -11.69 14.78 4.35
N VAL A 245 -11.47 13.67 3.64
CA VAL A 245 -10.19 13.37 2.98
C VAL A 245 -10.32 12.72 1.60
N ARG A 246 -11.53 12.38 1.13
CA ARG A 246 -11.73 11.69 -0.17
C ARG A 246 -11.17 12.45 -1.39
N ASP A 247 -11.13 13.77 -1.31
CA ASP A 247 -10.65 14.64 -2.39
C ASP A 247 -9.17 15.02 -2.23
N ARG A 248 -8.52 14.57 -1.15
CA ARG A 248 -7.10 14.88 -0.93
C ARG A 248 -6.24 14.18 -1.98
N PRO A 249 -5.14 14.81 -2.41
CA PRO A 249 -4.16 14.16 -3.29
C PRO A 249 -3.74 12.79 -2.73
N GLY A 250 -3.81 11.76 -3.59
CA GLY A 250 -3.42 10.40 -3.23
C GLY A 250 -4.49 9.60 -2.47
N ALA A 251 -5.67 10.16 -2.21
CA ALA A 251 -6.78 9.41 -1.61
C ALA A 251 -7.20 8.19 -2.45
N GLY A 252 -7.06 8.27 -3.78
CA GLY A 252 -7.34 7.16 -4.69
C GLY A 252 -6.21 6.14 -4.84
N ALA A 253 -5.05 6.38 -4.23
CA ALA A 253 -3.92 5.46 -4.29
C ALA A 253 -4.31 4.09 -3.73
N ALA A 254 -3.76 3.03 -4.34
CA ALA A 254 -4.02 1.65 -3.96
C ALA A 254 -5.51 1.26 -3.88
N GLY A 255 -6.35 1.77 -4.78
CA GLY A 255 -7.78 1.42 -4.77
C GLY A 255 -8.55 2.05 -3.61
N GLY A 256 -8.05 3.16 -3.09
CA GLY A 256 -8.62 3.90 -1.97
C GLY A 256 -8.00 3.59 -0.60
N LEU A 257 -6.99 2.73 -0.50
CA LEU A 257 -6.22 2.59 0.74
C LEU A 257 -5.56 3.92 1.17
N GLY A 258 -5.17 4.77 0.21
CA GLY A 258 -4.69 6.12 0.50
C GLY A 258 -5.73 7.01 1.18
N PHE A 259 -7.02 6.82 0.91
CA PHE A 259 -8.12 7.46 1.63
C PHE A 259 -8.19 6.95 3.07
N ALA A 260 -8.20 5.62 3.26
CA ALA A 260 -8.28 5.01 4.59
C ALA A 260 -7.11 5.40 5.52
N LEU A 261 -5.89 5.52 4.99
CA LEU A 261 -4.72 5.96 5.79
C LEU A 261 -4.73 7.45 6.12
N GLN A 262 -5.46 8.27 5.35
CA GLN A 262 -5.61 9.70 5.59
C GLN A 262 -6.80 10.03 6.50
N LEU A 263 -7.73 9.09 6.68
CA LEU A 263 -8.96 9.25 7.47
C LEU A 263 -8.63 9.25 8.97
#